data_AF-A0A182EGL8-F1
#
_entry.id   AF-A0A182EGL8-F1
#
_cell.length_a   1.000
_cell.length_b   1.000
_cell.length_c   1.000
_cell.angle_alpha   90.00
_cell.angle_beta   90.00
_cell.angle_gamma   90.00
#
_symmetry.space_group_name_H-M   'P 1'
#
loop_
_entity.id
_entity.type
_entity.pdbx_description
1 polymer ?
#
loop_
_entity_poly.entity_id
_entity_poly.type
_entity_poly.pdbx_seq_one_letter_code
_entity_poly.pdbx_strand_id
1 'polypeptide(L)'
;TCAVDVFSLGCIYYYVLTNGSHPFGDALKRQANIMQGEYSLKLLSTTGNLMAVTLIETMLRRDPSLRPISSTLAVHPFFWSKERQLRFFMDVSDRIEKLSEQSFLLYRIEENSRHAIGFNWRNAICPVLAADLRKFRTYKGNKVRDLLRAMRNKKHHYQELPADVQQTLGEVPDQFVTYFTDRFPQLLQHTYNAMICCANEHAFTRYYSEEERKMAEKLAIEMAASEIKEAEVENKQSKIEKKEAEIENKEIKIVDDPNEDNQEKAITIEIPLSEVGEIAAEDPTIRRNRKRKKRPKH
;
A
#
# COMPACT_ATOMS: atom_id res chain seq x y z
N THR A 1 26.59 16.99 19.70
CA THR A 1 26.35 16.65 18.28
C THR A 1 25.05 17.33 17.84
N CYS A 2 24.82 17.51 16.54
CA CYS A 2 23.58 18.12 16.03
C CYS A 2 22.29 17.39 16.47
N ALA A 3 22.39 16.12 16.85
CA ALA A 3 21.26 15.34 17.37
C ALA A 3 20.68 15.90 18.69
N VAL A 4 21.47 16.65 19.48
CA VAL A 4 20.96 17.35 20.67
C VAL A 4 20.05 18.50 20.24
N ASP A 5 20.41 19.23 19.18
CA ASP A 5 19.60 20.33 18.64
C ASP A 5 18.30 19.80 18.04
N VAL A 6 18.33 18.63 17.37
CA VAL A 6 17.12 17.97 16.85
C VAL A 6 16.14 17.62 17.98
N PHE A 7 16.63 17.13 19.11
CA PHE A 7 15.79 16.85 20.27
C PHE A 7 15.14 18.11 20.83
N SER A 8 15.95 19.17 21.01
CA SER A 8 15.46 20.47 21.45
C SER A 8 14.43 21.05 20.48
N LEU A 9 14.67 20.92 19.17
CA LEU A 9 13.76 21.35 18.11
C LEU A 9 12.44 20.57 18.17
N GLY A 10 12.47 19.27 18.47
CA GLY A 10 11.26 18.47 18.66
C GLY A 10 10.41 18.97 19.83
N CYS A 11 11.05 19.38 20.92
CA CYS A 11 10.37 20.01 22.05
C CYS A 11 9.77 21.37 21.67
N ILE A 12 10.50 22.18 20.89
CA ILE A 12 10.02 23.48 20.39
C ILE A 12 8.84 23.30 19.43
N TYR A 13 8.88 22.33 18.53
CA TYR A 13 7.76 22.02 17.63
C TYR A 13 6.50 21.69 18.40
N TYR A 14 6.62 20.82 19.41
CA TYR A 14 5.48 20.50 20.27
C TYR A 14 4.98 21.76 21.00
N TYR A 15 5.88 22.58 21.54
CA TYR A 15 5.53 23.81 22.23
C TYR A 15 4.75 24.79 21.36
N VAL A 16 5.21 25.05 20.14
CA VAL A 16 4.54 25.94 19.19
C VAL A 16 3.18 25.37 18.79
N LEU A 17 3.11 24.09 18.41
CA LEU A 17 1.87 23.47 17.94
C LEU A 17 0.81 23.28 19.03
N THR A 18 1.21 23.30 20.30
CA THR A 18 0.31 23.16 21.46
C THR A 18 0.12 24.48 22.22
N ASN A 19 0.57 25.60 21.66
CA ASN A 19 0.47 26.93 22.27
C ASN A 19 1.03 27.00 23.70
N GLY A 20 2.14 26.31 23.96
CA GLY A 20 2.91 26.48 25.19
C GLY A 20 3.18 25.23 26.02
N SER A 21 2.66 24.06 25.63
CA SER A 21 2.91 22.82 26.39
C SER A 21 4.28 22.22 26.06
N HIS A 22 4.84 21.41 26.96
CA HIS A 22 6.11 20.73 26.73
C HIS A 22 5.90 19.22 26.69
N PRO A 23 6.53 18.46 25.78
CA PRO A 23 6.26 17.02 25.64
C PRO A 23 6.64 16.23 26.90
N PHE A 24 7.62 16.72 27.67
CA PHE A 24 8.04 16.15 28.96
C PHE A 24 7.35 16.79 30.18
N GLY A 25 6.23 17.49 29.99
CA GLY A 25 5.43 18.07 31.07
C GLY A 25 6.03 19.30 31.75
N ASP A 26 5.58 19.54 32.99
CA ASP A 26 5.87 20.74 33.77
C ASP A 26 7.36 20.91 34.08
N ALA A 27 7.78 22.17 34.24
CA ALA A 27 9.19 22.53 34.41
C ALA A 27 9.90 21.78 35.56
N LEU A 28 9.20 21.50 36.66
CA LEU A 28 9.76 20.81 37.84
C LEU A 28 10.09 19.33 37.58
N LYS A 29 9.29 18.64 36.75
CA LYS A 29 9.47 17.20 36.45
C LYS A 29 10.18 16.94 35.12
N ARG A 30 10.28 17.96 34.27
CA ARG A 30 10.76 17.86 32.89
C ARG A 30 12.10 17.15 32.75
N GLN A 31 13.08 17.50 33.57
CA GLN A 31 14.41 16.91 33.45
C GLN A 31 14.42 15.42 33.83
N ALA A 32 13.67 15.06 34.88
CA ALA A 32 13.51 13.66 35.28
C ALA A 32 12.82 12.85 34.16
N ASN A 33 11.75 13.40 33.60
CA ASN A 33 11.02 12.81 32.47
C ASN A 33 11.92 12.64 31.23
N ILE A 34 12.76 13.62 30.89
CA ILE A 34 13.74 13.52 29.80
C ILE A 34 14.72 12.37 30.05
N MET A 35 15.24 12.25 31.26
CA MET A 35 16.20 11.18 31.62
C MET A 35 15.56 9.79 31.55
N GLN A 36 14.29 9.68 31.93
CA GLN A 36 13.50 8.44 31.88
C GLN A 36 12.95 8.14 30.48
N GLY A 37 12.90 9.12 29.59
CA GLY A 37 12.28 9.01 28.27
C GLY A 37 10.75 9.08 28.31
N GLU A 38 10.17 9.61 29.38
CA GLU A 38 8.73 9.74 29.58
C GLU A 38 8.20 11.04 28.98
N TYR A 39 7.57 10.96 27.82
CA TYR A 39 6.92 12.11 27.18
C TYR A 39 5.47 11.80 26.80
N SER A 40 4.67 12.83 26.59
CA SER A 40 3.30 12.74 26.10
C SER A 40 3.06 13.73 24.98
N LEU A 41 2.57 13.22 23.83
CA LEU A 41 2.14 14.04 22.69
C LEU A 41 0.61 14.08 22.55
N LYS A 42 -0.12 13.75 23.61
CA LYS A 42 -1.58 13.55 23.60
C LYS A 42 -2.35 14.73 23.03
N LEU A 43 -1.89 15.97 23.28
CA LEU A 43 -2.55 17.17 22.75
C LEU A 43 -2.60 17.15 21.21
N LEU A 44 -1.46 16.84 20.57
CA LEU A 44 -1.39 16.75 19.10
C LEU A 44 -2.20 15.59 18.54
N SER A 45 -2.17 14.43 19.23
CA SER A 45 -2.99 13.28 18.83
C SER A 45 -4.47 13.61 18.88
N THR A 46 -4.90 14.36 19.90
CA THR A 46 -6.31 14.74 20.08
C THR A 46 -6.77 15.77 19.06
N THR A 47 -5.88 16.68 18.62
CA THR A 47 -6.17 17.65 17.56
C THR A 47 -6.08 17.06 16.15
N GLY A 48 -5.79 15.77 16.00
CA GLY A 48 -5.69 15.09 14.70
C GLY A 48 -4.41 15.39 13.92
N ASN A 49 -3.40 16.01 14.55
CA ASN A 49 -2.15 16.38 13.88
C ASN A 49 -1.15 15.22 13.91
N LEU A 50 -1.56 14.09 13.32
CA LEU A 50 -0.85 12.82 13.44
C LEU A 50 0.54 12.85 12.79
N MET A 51 0.72 13.64 11.73
CA MET A 51 2.02 13.83 11.09
C MET A 51 3.01 14.57 12.00
N ALA A 52 2.54 15.56 12.77
CA ALA A 52 3.37 16.22 13.76
C ALA A 52 3.77 15.24 14.88
N VAL A 53 2.85 14.37 15.32
CA VAL A 53 3.13 13.33 16.32
C VAL A 53 4.26 12.44 15.82
N THR A 54 4.13 11.83 14.65
CA THR A 54 5.15 10.91 14.12
C THR A 54 6.50 11.61 13.93
N LEU A 55 6.51 12.86 13.45
CA LEU A 55 7.73 13.63 13.28
C LEU A 55 8.41 13.90 14.64
N ILE A 56 7.67 14.42 15.61
CA ILE A 56 8.21 14.77 16.93
C ILE A 56 8.68 13.51 17.67
N GLU A 57 7.98 12.38 17.57
CA GLU A 57 8.43 11.11 18.17
C GLU A 57 9.82 10.69 17.67
N THR A 58 10.12 10.87 16.38
CA THR A 58 11.46 10.56 15.83
C THR A 58 12.52 11.54 16.34
N MET A 59 12.16 12.82 16.54
CA MET A 59 13.08 13.83 17.08
C MET A 59 13.38 13.62 18.57
N LEU A 60 12.41 13.09 19.32
CA LEU A 60 12.51 12.86 20.77
C LEU A 60 13.12 11.49 21.15
N ARG A 61 13.61 10.70 20.18
CA ARG A 61 14.22 9.39 20.46
C ARG A 61 15.35 9.52 21.50
N ARG A 62 15.37 8.61 22.47
CA ARG A 62 16.39 8.60 23.54
C ARG A 62 17.79 8.40 22.98
N ASP A 63 17.93 7.46 22.05
CA ASP A 63 19.16 7.24 21.29
C ASP A 63 19.35 8.37 20.26
N PRO A 64 20.41 9.20 20.38
CA PRO A 64 20.67 10.27 19.43
C PRO A 64 20.93 9.81 18.01
N SER A 65 21.39 8.57 17.80
CA SER A 65 21.67 8.02 16.47
C SER A 65 20.40 7.69 15.66
N LEU A 66 19.27 7.54 16.36
CA LEU A 66 17.96 7.26 15.76
C LEU A 66 17.16 8.52 15.46
N ARG A 67 17.69 9.71 15.77
CA ARG A 67 17.06 10.99 15.46
C ARG A 67 17.35 11.34 14.00
N PRO A 68 16.39 11.92 13.27
CA PRO A 68 16.63 12.40 11.90
C PRO A 68 17.65 13.54 11.93
N ILE A 69 18.41 13.68 10.85
CA ILE A 69 19.29 14.83 10.68
C ILE A 69 18.49 16.02 10.12
N SER A 70 19.04 17.23 10.28
CA SER A 70 18.34 18.47 9.91
C SER A 70 17.97 18.56 8.44
N SER A 71 18.80 18.04 7.53
CA SER A 71 18.50 17.99 6.09
C SER A 71 17.27 17.13 5.77
N THR A 72 17.12 15.98 6.45
CA THR A 72 15.92 15.13 6.35
C THR A 72 14.68 15.84 6.89
N LEU A 73 14.79 16.54 8.02
CA LEU A 73 13.69 17.31 8.60
C LEU A 73 13.19 18.41 7.66
N ALA A 74 14.10 19.11 6.98
CA ALA A 74 13.76 20.23 6.10
C ALA A 74 12.92 19.84 4.87
N VAL A 75 13.01 18.58 4.43
CA VAL A 75 12.24 18.07 3.30
C VAL A 75 11.04 17.22 3.71
N HIS A 76 10.83 17.01 5.00
CA HIS A 76 9.74 16.18 5.53
C HIS A 76 8.35 16.68 5.07
N PRO A 77 7.39 15.78 4.74
CA PRO A 77 6.05 16.16 4.26
C PRO A 77 5.26 17.12 5.14
N PHE A 78 5.56 17.13 6.45
CA PHE A 78 4.98 18.07 7.41
C PHE A 78 5.13 19.53 6.99
N PHE A 79 6.23 19.89 6.31
CA PHE A 79 6.50 21.25 5.86
C PHE A 79 6.05 21.55 4.43
N TRP A 80 5.40 20.60 3.75
CA TRP A 80 5.03 20.79 2.35
C TRP A 80 3.83 21.72 2.22
N SER A 81 3.92 22.65 1.26
CA SER A 81 2.76 23.40 0.79
C SER A 81 1.69 22.44 0.25
N LYS A 82 0.43 22.88 0.27
CA LYS A 82 -0.68 22.11 -0.27
C LYS A 82 -0.50 21.77 -1.76
N GLU A 83 0.08 22.69 -2.53
CA GLU A 83 0.48 22.44 -3.92
C GLU A 83 1.50 21.29 -4.03
N ARG A 84 2.53 21.26 -3.17
CA ARG A 84 3.53 20.19 -3.16
C ARG A 84 2.94 18.85 -2.74
N GLN A 85 2.05 18.83 -1.75
CA GLN A 85 1.31 17.63 -1.34
C GLN A 85 0.45 17.08 -2.48
N LEU A 86 -0.30 17.95 -3.15
CA LEU A 86 -1.13 17.55 -4.29
C LEU A 86 -0.27 16.99 -5.43
N ARG A 87 0.81 17.69 -5.80
CA ARG A 87 1.74 17.24 -6.84
C ARG A 87 2.33 15.87 -6.51
N PHE A 88 2.75 15.65 -5.26
CA PHE A 88 3.23 14.35 -4.82
C PHE A 88 2.18 13.24 -5.04
N PHE A 89 0.92 13.45 -4.64
CA PHE A 89 -0.14 12.46 -4.89
C PHE A 89 -0.37 12.19 -6.38
N MET A 90 -0.25 13.19 -7.24
CA MET A 90 -0.37 13.00 -8.69
C MET A 90 0.78 12.16 -9.24
N ASP A 91 2.02 12.53 -8.91
CA ASP A 91 3.23 11.82 -9.35
C ASP A 91 3.19 10.35 -8.89
N VAL A 92 2.77 10.09 -7.65
CA VAL A 92 2.59 8.72 -7.14
C VAL A 92 1.50 7.99 -7.88
N SER A 93 0.32 8.60 -8.07
CA SER A 93 -0.78 7.96 -8.80
C SER A 93 -0.38 7.56 -10.22
N ASP A 94 0.37 8.41 -10.92
CA ASP A 94 0.84 8.12 -12.28
C ASP A 94 1.88 6.99 -12.27
N ARG A 95 2.81 6.98 -11.30
CA ARG A 95 3.84 5.95 -11.15
C ARG A 95 3.29 4.55 -10.91
N ILE A 96 2.13 4.44 -10.26
CA ILE A 96 1.55 3.16 -9.83
C ILE A 96 0.39 2.67 -10.70
N GLU A 97 -0.07 3.47 -11.66
CA GLU A 97 -1.29 3.17 -12.46
C GLU A 97 -1.18 1.84 -13.22
N LYS A 98 0.02 1.53 -13.75
CA LYS A 98 0.27 0.36 -14.60
C LYS A 98 0.91 -0.82 -13.87
N LEU A 99 1.05 -0.74 -12.55
CA LEU A 99 1.70 -1.78 -11.77
C LEU A 99 0.82 -3.04 -11.62
N SER A 100 1.47 -4.20 -11.70
CA SER A 100 0.85 -5.50 -11.41
C SER A 100 0.39 -5.54 -9.94
N GLU A 101 -0.62 -6.37 -9.64
CA GLU A 101 -1.06 -6.60 -8.25
C GLU A 101 0.02 -7.27 -7.38
N GLN A 102 1.02 -7.90 -8.02
CA GLN A 102 2.11 -8.61 -7.36
C GLN A 102 3.36 -7.75 -7.16
N SER A 103 3.42 -6.57 -7.81
CA SER A 103 4.58 -5.70 -7.75
C SER A 103 4.93 -5.30 -6.32
N PHE A 104 6.23 -5.36 -6.02
CA PHE A 104 6.79 -4.95 -4.73
C PHE A 104 6.31 -3.57 -4.27
N LEU A 105 6.33 -2.59 -5.18
CA LEU A 105 5.91 -1.22 -4.87
C LEU A 105 4.43 -1.14 -4.51
N LEU A 106 3.56 -1.85 -5.23
CA LEU A 106 2.14 -1.86 -4.90
C LEU A 106 1.88 -2.60 -3.58
N TYR A 107 2.60 -3.68 -3.30
CA TYR A 107 2.55 -4.33 -1.99
C TYR A 107 2.86 -3.33 -0.86
N ARG A 108 3.95 -2.55 -0.98
CA ARG A 108 4.31 -1.52 0.02
C ARG A 108 3.24 -0.45 0.19
N ILE A 109 2.59 -0.03 -0.90
CA ILE A 109 1.52 0.98 -0.84
C ILE A 109 0.27 0.44 -0.17
N GLU A 110 -0.05 -0.83 -0.37
CA GLU A 110 -1.27 -1.44 0.18
C GLU A 110 -1.06 -2.08 1.56
N GLU A 111 0.19 -2.30 1.97
CA GLU A 111 0.58 -2.72 3.32
C GLU A 111 0.05 -1.72 4.34
N ASN A 112 -0.66 -2.20 5.38
CA ASN A 112 -1.28 -1.34 6.39
C ASN A 112 -2.24 -0.25 5.85
N SER A 113 -2.76 -0.41 4.62
CA SER A 113 -3.70 0.52 3.97
C SER A 113 -4.87 0.97 4.83
N ARG A 114 -5.39 0.09 5.70
CA ARG A 114 -6.48 0.41 6.64
C ARG A 114 -6.15 1.55 7.58
N HIS A 115 -4.88 1.71 7.97
CA HIS A 115 -4.44 2.83 8.81
C HIS A 115 -4.49 4.15 8.04
N ALA A 116 -4.25 4.12 6.73
CA ALA A 116 -4.23 5.29 5.87
C ALA A 116 -5.63 5.73 5.42
N ILE A 117 -6.48 4.77 5.01
CA ILE A 117 -7.75 5.05 4.30
C ILE A 117 -9.00 4.46 4.97
N GLY A 118 -8.84 3.75 6.08
CA GLY A 118 -9.90 2.99 6.73
C GLY A 118 -10.28 1.71 5.98
N PHE A 119 -11.44 1.12 6.33
CA PHE A 119 -11.93 -0.12 5.68
C PHE A 119 -12.47 0.12 4.27
N ASN A 120 -13.14 1.26 4.06
CA ASN A 120 -13.71 1.63 2.78
C ASN A 120 -13.73 3.16 2.67
N TRP A 121 -12.74 3.74 1.99
CA TRP A 121 -12.59 5.19 1.87
C TRP A 121 -13.78 5.88 1.19
N ARG A 122 -14.55 5.14 0.38
CA ARG A 122 -15.76 5.65 -0.27
C ARG A 122 -16.84 6.06 0.73
N ASN A 123 -16.79 5.53 1.94
CA ASN A 123 -17.73 5.88 3.02
C ASN A 123 -17.31 7.16 3.77
N ALA A 124 -16.05 7.58 3.64
CA ALA A 124 -15.51 8.76 4.31
C ALA A 124 -15.60 10.04 3.44
N ILE A 125 -15.79 9.88 2.13
CA ILE A 125 -16.02 11.01 1.22
C ILE A 125 -17.50 11.42 1.20
N CYS A 126 -17.78 12.65 0.76
CA CYS A 126 -19.15 13.15 0.66
C CYS A 126 -20.00 12.31 -0.33
N PRO A 127 -21.32 12.24 -0.12
CA PRO A 127 -22.23 11.50 -1.00
C PRO A 127 -22.20 11.99 -2.46
N VAL A 128 -22.05 13.30 -2.68
CA VAL A 128 -21.99 13.93 -4.00
C VAL A 128 -20.80 13.40 -4.81
N LEU A 129 -19.60 13.43 -4.22
CA LEU A 129 -18.39 12.87 -4.84
C LEU A 129 -18.48 11.36 -5.02
N ALA A 130 -19.04 10.64 -4.05
CA ALA A 130 -19.21 9.18 -4.13
C ALA A 130 -20.19 8.77 -5.25
N ALA A 131 -21.24 9.55 -5.50
CA ALA A 131 -22.14 9.34 -6.63
C ALA A 131 -21.43 9.60 -7.96
N ASP A 132 -20.66 10.69 -8.03
CA ASP A 132 -19.95 11.05 -9.26
C ASP A 132 -18.84 10.06 -9.64
N LEU A 133 -18.09 9.55 -8.65
CA LEU A 133 -17.06 8.53 -8.88
C LEU A 133 -17.63 7.21 -9.43
N ARG A 134 -18.89 6.88 -9.15
CA ARG A 134 -19.54 5.64 -9.61
C ARG A 134 -19.92 5.66 -11.10
N LYS A 135 -19.98 6.84 -11.74
CA LYS A 135 -20.47 6.98 -13.12
C LYS A 135 -19.52 6.39 -14.16
N PHE A 136 -18.20 6.60 -13.98
CA PHE A 136 -17.22 6.39 -15.05
C PHE A 136 -16.23 5.25 -14.77
N ARG A 137 -16.01 4.88 -13.50
CA ARG A 137 -15.03 3.85 -13.14
C ARG A 137 -15.38 3.19 -11.82
N THR A 138 -15.13 1.89 -11.73
CA THR A 138 -15.21 1.17 -10.46
C THR A 138 -13.92 1.36 -9.69
N TYR A 139 -14.03 1.95 -8.49
CA TYR A 139 -12.92 2.07 -7.55
C TYR A 139 -13.09 1.12 -6.36
N LYS A 140 -12.03 0.38 -6.04
CA LYS A 140 -11.94 -0.48 -4.85
C LYS A 140 -11.72 0.39 -3.62
N GLY A 141 -12.73 0.45 -2.76
CA GLY A 141 -12.73 1.27 -1.55
C GLY A 141 -11.72 0.87 -0.47
N ASN A 142 -11.14 -0.32 -0.58
CA ASN A 142 -10.12 -0.84 0.34
C ASN A 142 -8.70 -0.75 -0.21
N LYS A 143 -8.49 -0.03 -1.32
CA LYS A 143 -7.18 0.11 -1.98
C LYS A 143 -6.72 1.56 -1.97
N VAL A 144 -5.48 1.79 -1.52
CA VAL A 144 -4.83 3.12 -1.52
C VAL A 144 -4.63 3.59 -2.96
N ARG A 145 -4.17 2.70 -3.85
CA ARG A 145 -3.99 3.02 -5.27
C ARG A 145 -5.26 3.61 -5.89
N ASP A 146 -6.41 3.02 -5.59
CA ASP A 146 -7.69 3.45 -6.17
C ASP A 146 -8.15 4.81 -5.60
N LEU A 147 -7.82 5.13 -4.36
CA LEU A 147 -8.04 6.47 -3.79
C LEU A 147 -7.16 7.51 -4.49
N LEU A 148 -5.85 7.25 -4.61
CA LEU A 148 -4.91 8.16 -5.29
C LEU A 148 -5.31 8.39 -6.76
N ARG A 149 -5.75 7.32 -7.44
CA ARG A 149 -6.29 7.38 -8.80
C ARG A 149 -7.56 8.22 -8.89
N ALA A 150 -8.48 8.08 -7.93
CA ALA A 150 -9.68 8.91 -7.87
C ALA A 150 -9.33 10.39 -7.68
N MET A 151 -8.40 10.71 -6.78
CA MET A 151 -7.88 12.07 -6.57
C MET A 151 -7.28 12.63 -7.86
N ARG A 152 -6.42 11.86 -8.54
CA ARG A 152 -5.79 12.24 -9.81
C ARG A 152 -6.79 12.49 -10.91
N ASN A 153 -7.78 11.61 -11.07
CA ASN A 153 -8.83 11.79 -12.07
C ASN A 153 -9.68 13.04 -11.80
N LYS A 154 -10.04 13.30 -10.54
CA LYS A 154 -10.83 14.48 -10.18
C LYS A 154 -10.06 15.78 -10.32
N LYS A 155 -8.76 15.78 -10.02
CA LYS A 155 -7.89 16.92 -10.29
C LYS A 155 -7.75 17.18 -11.79
N HIS A 156 -7.54 16.13 -12.59
CA HIS A 156 -7.33 16.25 -14.04
C HIS A 156 -8.55 16.82 -14.76
N HIS A 157 -9.75 16.36 -14.39
CA HIS A 157 -11.02 16.78 -14.99
C HIS A 157 -11.75 17.85 -14.17
N TYR A 158 -11.06 18.59 -13.29
CA TYR A 158 -11.70 19.45 -12.30
C TYR A 158 -12.67 20.47 -12.93
N GLN A 159 -12.27 21.10 -14.05
CA GLN A 159 -13.08 22.10 -14.76
C GLN A 159 -14.33 21.51 -15.44
N GLU A 160 -14.33 20.21 -15.71
CA GLU A 160 -15.44 19.48 -16.34
C GLU A 160 -16.42 18.91 -15.29
N LEU A 161 -16.11 19.03 -13.99
CA LEU A 161 -16.94 18.48 -12.94
C LEU A 161 -18.23 19.30 -12.75
N PRO A 162 -19.33 18.66 -12.37
CA PRO A 162 -20.52 19.36 -11.89
C PRO A 162 -20.22 20.36 -10.75
N ALA A 163 -20.95 21.48 -10.71
CA ALA A 163 -20.70 22.57 -9.77
C ALA A 163 -20.79 22.15 -8.29
N ASP A 164 -21.70 21.23 -7.95
CA ASP A 164 -21.87 20.66 -6.61
C ASP A 164 -20.65 19.82 -6.19
N VAL A 165 -20.06 19.08 -7.13
CA VAL A 165 -18.82 18.32 -6.90
C VAL A 165 -17.64 19.28 -6.71
N GLN A 166 -17.51 20.31 -7.56
CA GLN A 166 -16.46 21.33 -7.42
C GLN A 166 -16.56 22.06 -6.08
N GLN A 167 -17.77 22.48 -5.69
CA GLN A 167 -18.02 23.14 -4.41
C GLN A 167 -17.62 22.26 -3.22
N THR A 168 -17.85 20.95 -3.30
CA THR A 168 -17.48 20.05 -2.21
C THR A 168 -15.97 19.82 -2.12
N LEU A 169 -15.30 19.71 -3.26
CA LEU A 169 -13.85 19.53 -3.32
C LEU A 169 -13.10 20.83 -2.97
N GLY A 170 -13.71 21.97 -3.28
CA GLY A 170 -13.10 23.29 -3.14
C GLY A 170 -12.07 23.59 -4.21
N GLU A 171 -11.46 24.76 -4.12
CA GLU A 171 -10.48 25.28 -5.06
C GLU A 171 -9.17 24.46 -5.06
N VAL A 172 -8.62 24.28 -6.27
CA VAL A 172 -7.34 23.62 -6.48
C VAL A 172 -6.21 24.65 -6.34
N PRO A 173 -5.10 24.37 -5.63
CA PRO A 173 -4.76 23.09 -5.01
C PRO A 173 -5.19 22.94 -3.55
N ASP A 174 -5.35 24.04 -2.83
CA ASP A 174 -5.34 24.06 -1.36
C ASP A 174 -6.54 23.38 -0.72
N GLN A 175 -7.76 23.76 -1.10
CA GLN A 175 -8.98 23.18 -0.55
C GLN A 175 -9.16 21.74 -1.05
N PHE A 176 -8.84 21.51 -2.34
CA PHE A 176 -8.90 20.18 -2.94
C PHE A 176 -8.08 19.15 -2.18
N VAL A 177 -6.80 19.43 -1.91
CA VAL A 177 -5.96 18.45 -1.18
C VAL A 177 -6.39 18.35 0.29
N THR A 178 -6.78 19.48 0.90
CA THR A 178 -7.24 19.53 2.30
C THR A 178 -8.49 18.67 2.51
N TYR A 179 -9.42 18.67 1.55
CA TYR A 179 -10.60 17.79 1.56
C TYR A 179 -10.23 16.32 1.80
N PHE A 180 -9.17 15.83 1.14
CA PHE A 180 -8.69 14.45 1.31
C PHE A 180 -7.85 14.27 2.56
N THR A 181 -6.92 15.18 2.86
CA THR A 181 -6.03 15.01 4.04
C THR A 181 -6.77 15.13 5.36
N ASP A 182 -7.87 15.88 5.43
CA ASP A 182 -8.69 15.96 6.65
C ASP A 182 -9.47 14.67 6.89
N ARG A 183 -9.89 14.00 5.81
CA ARG A 183 -10.62 12.71 5.87
C ARG A 183 -9.70 11.51 6.02
N PHE A 184 -8.46 11.63 5.53
CA PHE A 184 -7.44 10.60 5.56
C PHE A 184 -6.12 11.19 6.11
N PRO A 185 -6.04 11.50 7.43
CA PRO A 185 -4.90 12.22 8.01
C PRO A 185 -3.55 11.52 7.85
N GLN A 186 -3.58 10.19 7.71
CA GLN A 186 -2.39 9.36 7.55
C GLN A 186 -1.99 9.13 6.08
N LEU A 187 -2.83 9.52 5.11
CA LEU A 187 -2.60 9.19 3.70
C LEU A 187 -1.26 9.73 3.19
N LEU A 188 -0.93 11.00 3.47
CA LEU A 188 0.31 11.60 2.99
C LEU A 188 1.55 10.91 3.57
N GLN A 189 1.59 10.70 4.88
CA GLN A 189 2.73 10.05 5.53
C GLN A 189 2.87 8.59 5.08
N HIS A 190 1.74 7.88 4.99
CA HIS A 190 1.69 6.50 4.51
C HIS A 190 2.27 6.38 3.09
N THR A 191 1.75 7.20 2.17
CA THR A 191 2.21 7.21 0.78
C THR A 191 3.68 7.64 0.68
N TYR A 192 4.11 8.64 1.45
CA TYR A 192 5.50 9.09 1.49
C TYR A 192 6.46 7.96 1.88
N ASN A 193 6.15 7.23 2.97
CA ASN A 193 6.97 6.13 3.46
C ASN A 193 7.00 4.93 2.51
N ALA A 194 5.86 4.60 1.90
CA ALA A 194 5.76 3.52 0.93
C ALA A 194 6.65 3.79 -0.29
N MET A 195 6.66 5.05 -0.77
CA MET A 195 7.35 5.50 -1.98
C MET A 195 8.86 5.78 -1.80
N ILE A 196 9.44 5.59 -0.60
CA ILE A 196 10.89 5.78 -0.36
C ILE A 196 11.73 4.93 -1.33
N CYS A 197 11.31 3.72 -1.72
CA CYS A 197 12.05 2.89 -2.67
C CYS A 197 12.20 3.54 -4.07
N CYS A 198 11.35 4.52 -4.40
CA CYS A 198 11.41 5.29 -5.64
C CYS A 198 12.14 6.63 -5.47
N ALA A 199 12.74 6.93 -4.32
CA ALA A 199 13.30 8.25 -4.03
C ALA A 199 14.42 8.70 -5.00
N ASN A 200 15.09 7.75 -5.66
CA ASN A 200 16.11 8.05 -6.67
C ASN A 200 15.57 8.22 -8.10
N GLU A 201 14.31 7.90 -8.35
CA GLU A 201 13.68 8.16 -9.64
C GLU A 201 13.54 9.68 -9.86
N HIS A 202 13.82 10.16 -11.08
CA HIS A 202 13.84 11.60 -11.39
C HIS A 202 12.57 12.34 -10.96
N ALA A 203 11.39 11.72 -11.09
CA ALA A 203 10.11 12.33 -10.68
C ALA A 203 10.03 12.57 -9.16
N PHE A 204 10.74 11.77 -8.36
CA PHE A 204 10.60 11.73 -6.91
C PHE A 204 11.78 12.32 -6.13
N THR A 205 12.95 12.50 -6.75
CA THR A 205 14.16 13.03 -6.09
C THR A 205 13.91 14.31 -5.29
N ARG A 206 13.04 15.19 -5.79
CA ARG A 206 12.64 16.46 -5.14
C ARG A 206 11.83 16.31 -3.85
N TYR A 207 11.32 15.12 -3.53
CA TYR A 207 10.51 14.90 -2.32
C TYR A 207 11.34 14.34 -1.16
N TYR A 208 12.50 13.75 -1.42
CA TYR A 208 13.26 12.98 -0.44
C TYR A 208 14.65 13.57 -0.18
N SER A 209 15.16 13.36 1.03
CA SER A 209 16.50 13.78 1.43
C SER A 209 17.58 12.90 0.79
N GLU A 210 18.85 13.33 0.86
CA GLU A 210 19.96 12.51 0.36
C GLU A 210 20.09 11.19 1.14
N GLU A 211 19.78 11.19 2.43
CA GLU A 211 19.82 10.03 3.31
C GLU A 211 18.72 9.02 2.97
N GLU A 212 17.50 9.50 2.73
CA GLU A 212 16.39 8.66 2.28
C GLU A 212 16.67 8.08 0.88
N ARG A 213 17.31 8.86 0.01
CA ARG A 213 17.78 8.39 -1.30
C ARG A 213 18.87 7.32 -1.19
N LYS A 214 19.82 7.45 -0.27
CA LYS A 214 20.80 6.38 0.03
C LYS A 214 20.11 5.13 0.57
N MET A 215 19.10 5.28 1.43
CA MET A 215 18.30 4.15 1.91
C MET A 215 17.51 3.48 0.78
N ALA A 216 17.01 4.27 -0.17
CA ALA A 216 16.28 3.78 -1.32
C ALA A 216 17.10 2.88 -2.23
N GLU A 217 18.43 3.05 -2.31
CA GLU A 217 19.30 2.15 -3.09
C GLU A 217 19.18 0.69 -2.64
N LYS A 218 19.06 0.45 -1.33
CA LYS A 218 18.87 -0.91 -0.79
C LYS A 218 17.51 -1.48 -1.17
N LEU A 219 16.45 -0.66 -1.04
CA LEU A 219 15.10 -1.06 -1.41
C LEU A 219 14.92 -1.23 -2.92
N ALA A 220 15.68 -0.49 -3.74
CA ALA A 220 15.65 -0.61 -5.19
C ALA A 220 16.21 -1.95 -5.66
N ILE A 221 17.21 -2.50 -4.96
CA ILE A 221 17.73 -3.84 -5.23
C ILE A 221 16.65 -4.89 -4.95
N GLU A 222 15.93 -4.77 -3.83
CA GLU A 222 14.81 -5.67 -3.50
C GLU A 222 13.68 -5.57 -4.52
N MET A 223 13.32 -4.34 -4.91
CA MET A 223 12.30 -4.07 -5.93
C MET A 223 12.68 -4.70 -7.28
N ALA A 224 13.91 -4.47 -7.76
CA ALA A 224 14.41 -5.05 -8.99
C ALA A 224 14.47 -6.59 -8.94
N ALA A 225 14.87 -7.16 -7.81
CA ALA A 225 14.86 -8.61 -7.62
C ALA A 225 13.43 -9.20 -7.65
N SER A 226 12.43 -8.48 -7.13
CA SER A 226 11.01 -8.86 -7.24
C SER A 226 10.53 -8.80 -8.69
N GLU A 227 10.85 -7.71 -9.40
CA GLU A 227 10.46 -7.52 -10.80
C GLU A 227 11.04 -8.62 -11.71
N ILE A 228 12.29 -9.04 -11.49
CA ILE A 228 12.90 -10.16 -12.21
C ILE A 228 12.15 -11.46 -11.94
N LYS A 229 11.81 -11.74 -10.68
CA LYS A 229 11.04 -12.95 -10.31
C LYS A 229 9.65 -12.96 -10.94
N GLU A 230 8.96 -11.82 -10.93
CA GLU A 230 7.66 -11.67 -11.59
C GLU A 230 7.76 -11.95 -13.10
N ALA A 231 8.75 -11.35 -13.77
CA ALA A 231 8.98 -11.58 -15.20
C ALA A 231 9.35 -13.05 -15.51
N GLU A 232 10.10 -13.72 -14.64
CA GLU A 232 10.40 -15.16 -14.78
C GLU A 232 9.14 -16.03 -14.62
N VAL A 233 8.25 -15.68 -13.70
CA VAL A 233 6.97 -16.38 -13.49
C VAL A 233 6.05 -16.18 -14.70
N GLU A 234 5.89 -14.96 -15.20
CA GLU A 234 5.10 -14.67 -16.41
C GLU A 234 5.65 -15.40 -17.66
N ASN A 235 6.97 -15.47 -17.80
CA ASN A 235 7.62 -16.22 -18.88
C ASN A 235 7.40 -17.73 -18.76
N LYS A 236 7.34 -18.29 -17.55
CA LYS A 236 7.03 -19.71 -17.34
C LYS A 236 5.55 -19.99 -17.66
N GLN A 237 4.65 -19.14 -17.18
CA GLN A 237 3.21 -19.26 -17.40
C GLN A 237 2.86 -19.19 -18.89
N SER A 238 3.40 -18.23 -19.62
CA SER A 238 3.20 -18.12 -21.07
C SER A 238 3.77 -19.31 -21.88
N LYS A 239 4.83 -19.96 -21.40
CA LYS A 239 5.34 -21.21 -21.99
C LYS A 239 4.43 -22.40 -21.74
N ILE A 240 3.81 -22.48 -20.56
CA ILE A 240 2.84 -23.53 -20.22
C ILE A 240 1.59 -23.36 -21.10
N GLU A 241 1.03 -22.16 -21.18
CA GLU A 241 -0.16 -21.88 -21.99
C GLU A 241 0.04 -22.19 -23.48
N LYS A 242 1.23 -21.89 -24.03
CA LYS A 242 1.58 -22.27 -25.41
C LYS A 242 1.64 -23.78 -25.61
N LYS A 243 2.21 -24.52 -24.64
CA LYS A 243 2.26 -25.99 -24.71
C LYS A 243 0.86 -26.61 -24.59
N GLU A 244 0.02 -26.09 -23.71
CA GLU A 244 -1.37 -26.53 -23.57
C GLU A 244 -2.16 -26.30 -24.87
N ALA A 245 -2.03 -25.11 -25.48
CA ALA A 245 -2.67 -24.82 -26.77
C ALA A 245 -2.13 -25.69 -27.93
N GLU A 246 -0.84 -26.07 -27.92
CA GLU A 246 -0.30 -27.02 -28.89
C GLU A 246 -0.85 -28.44 -28.70
N ILE A 247 -1.07 -28.87 -27.45
CA ILE A 247 -1.67 -30.17 -27.13
C ILE A 247 -3.14 -30.19 -27.58
N GLU A 248 -3.92 -29.15 -27.23
CA GLU A 248 -5.33 -29.03 -27.60
C GLU A 248 -5.52 -29.01 -29.13
N ASN A 249 -4.66 -28.27 -29.85
CA ASN A 249 -4.69 -28.27 -31.33
C ASN A 249 -4.30 -29.63 -31.94
N LYS A 250 -3.45 -30.41 -31.28
CA LYS A 250 -3.13 -31.78 -31.72
C LYS A 250 -4.28 -32.74 -31.46
N GLU A 251 -4.96 -32.61 -30.33
CA GLU A 251 -6.15 -33.42 -30.01
C GLU A 251 -7.31 -33.12 -30.97
N ILE A 252 -7.58 -31.84 -31.30
CA ILE A 252 -8.61 -31.46 -32.28
C ILE A 252 -8.31 -32.03 -33.67
N LYS A 253 -7.04 -31.99 -34.12
CA LYS A 253 -6.64 -32.58 -35.41
C LYS A 253 -6.79 -34.10 -35.49
N ILE A 254 -6.76 -34.80 -34.35
CA ILE A 254 -6.98 -36.26 -34.30
C ILE A 254 -8.48 -36.60 -34.40
N VAL A 255 -9.37 -35.69 -34.00
CA VAL A 255 -10.83 -35.91 -34.03
C VAL A 255 -11.46 -35.55 -35.39
N ASP A 256 -10.86 -34.63 -36.14
CA ASP A 256 -11.42 -34.11 -37.41
C ASP A 256 -10.90 -34.81 -38.70
N ASP A 257 -10.19 -35.94 -38.60
CA ASP A 257 -9.78 -36.72 -39.80
C ASP A 257 -10.90 -37.69 -40.23
N PRO A 258 -11.61 -37.45 -41.36
CA PRO A 258 -12.70 -38.31 -41.81
C PRO A 258 -12.16 -39.31 -42.84
N ASN A 259 -11.31 -40.24 -42.41
CA ASN A 259 -11.12 -41.53 -43.08
C ASN A 259 -10.20 -42.45 -42.25
N GLU A 260 -10.77 -43.44 -41.55
CA GLU A 260 -10.50 -44.85 -41.85
C GLU A 260 -11.37 -45.77 -40.99
N ASP A 261 -11.92 -46.78 -41.67
CA ASP A 261 -12.76 -47.85 -41.14
C ASP A 261 -12.13 -48.63 -39.98
N ASN A 262 -12.99 -49.05 -39.05
CA ASN A 262 -12.91 -50.21 -38.17
C ASN A 262 -11.62 -51.07 -38.24
N GLN A 263 -10.87 -51.11 -37.13
CA GLN A 263 -10.36 -52.36 -36.55
C GLN A 263 -9.87 -52.17 -35.12
N GLU A 264 -10.49 -52.90 -34.18
CA GLU A 264 -9.95 -53.15 -32.84
C GLU A 264 -8.53 -53.70 -32.94
N LYS A 265 -7.53 -52.96 -32.46
CA LYS A 265 -6.26 -53.53 -32.00
C LYS A 265 -5.82 -52.82 -30.73
N ALA A 266 -5.83 -53.59 -29.65
CA ALA A 266 -5.21 -53.25 -28.37
C ALA A 266 -3.74 -52.88 -28.58
N ILE A 267 -3.34 -51.71 -28.08
CA ILE A 267 -1.93 -51.39 -27.88
C ILE A 267 -1.75 -51.19 -26.37
N THR A 268 -1.17 -52.23 -25.78
CA THR A 268 -0.69 -52.30 -24.41
C THR A 268 0.38 -51.23 -24.19
N ILE A 269 0.16 -50.31 -23.24
CA ILE A 269 1.23 -49.47 -22.71
C ILE A 269 1.72 -50.15 -21.44
N GLU A 270 2.85 -50.86 -21.56
CA GLU A 270 3.59 -51.39 -20.41
C GLU A 270 4.23 -50.23 -19.63
N ILE A 271 3.84 -50.10 -18.36
CA ILE A 271 4.49 -49.20 -17.39
C ILE A 271 5.57 -50.04 -16.69
N PRO A 272 6.86 -49.65 -16.71
CA PRO A 272 7.86 -50.32 -15.88
C PRO A 272 7.69 -49.89 -14.43
N LEU A 273 7.26 -50.85 -13.60
CA LEU A 273 7.37 -50.80 -12.15
C LEU A 273 8.83 -51.05 -11.75
N SER A 274 9.52 -50.03 -11.25
CA SER A 274 10.66 -50.21 -10.37
C SER A 274 10.58 -49.23 -9.21
N GLU A 275 10.50 -49.83 -8.02
CA GLU A 275 10.75 -49.29 -6.68
C GLU A 275 9.63 -48.47 -6.02
N VAL A 276 8.58 -49.20 -5.61
CA VAL A 276 7.88 -48.94 -4.35
C VAL A 276 8.59 -49.75 -3.27
N GLY A 277 9.19 -49.06 -2.29
CA GLY A 277 9.58 -49.62 -1.00
C GLY A 277 8.76 -48.96 0.11
N GLU A 278 7.88 -49.77 0.71
CA GLU A 278 7.34 -49.78 2.09
C GLU A 278 7.03 -48.44 2.80
N ILE A 279 5.87 -48.26 3.45
CA ILE A 279 5.54 -48.90 4.74
C ILE A 279 4.02 -49.08 4.91
N ALA A 280 3.68 -50.31 5.30
CA ALA A 280 2.56 -50.84 6.09
C ALA A 280 1.26 -50.06 6.29
N ALA A 281 0.18 -50.75 5.93
CA ALA A 281 -1.16 -50.59 6.47
C ALA A 281 -1.23 -51.00 7.95
N GLU A 282 -2.17 -50.42 8.70
CA GLU A 282 -3.13 -51.20 9.47
C GLU A 282 -4.44 -50.43 9.63
N ASP A 283 -5.51 -51.21 9.69
CA ASP A 283 -6.86 -50.96 9.17
C ASP A 283 -7.86 -50.71 10.32
N PRO A 284 -9.13 -51.10 10.19
CA PRO A 284 -10.32 -50.30 9.94
C PRO A 284 -11.06 -49.93 11.24
N THR A 285 -12.17 -49.18 11.14
CA THR A 285 -13.49 -49.72 11.57
C THR A 285 -14.65 -48.72 11.39
N ILE A 286 -15.66 -49.20 10.66
CA ILE A 286 -17.07 -49.21 11.09
C ILE A 286 -17.94 -47.94 10.89
N ARG A 287 -18.80 -48.10 9.86
CA ARG A 287 -20.26 -47.90 9.85
C ARG A 287 -20.86 -46.56 9.38
N ARG A 288 -21.47 -46.71 8.19
CA ARG A 288 -22.91 -46.55 7.89
C ARG A 288 -23.53 -45.16 8.09
N ASN A 289 -23.77 -44.54 6.94
CA ASN A 289 -25.10 -44.30 6.38
C ASN A 289 -26.21 -43.64 7.23
N ARG A 290 -26.69 -42.53 6.64
CA ARG A 290 -28.10 -42.17 6.37
C ARG A 290 -28.82 -41.19 7.32
N LYS A 291 -29.25 -40.11 6.64
CA LYS A 291 -30.59 -39.49 6.59
C LYS A 291 -30.85 -38.22 7.43
N ARG A 292 -30.98 -37.13 6.66
CA ARG A 292 -32.18 -36.29 6.49
C ARG A 292 -32.88 -35.71 7.76
N LYS A 293 -32.90 -34.37 7.71
CA LYS A 293 -34.06 -33.46 7.78
C LYS A 293 -34.46 -32.85 9.14
N LYS A 294 -34.62 -31.51 9.02
CA LYS A 294 -35.58 -30.59 9.67
C LYS A 294 -35.17 -29.90 10.99
N ARG A 295 -34.94 -28.57 10.84
CA ARG A 295 -35.33 -27.47 11.74
C ARG A 295 -36.79 -27.63 12.23
N PRO A 296 -37.22 -27.11 13.41
CA PRO A 296 -37.26 -25.64 13.63
C PRO A 296 -37.09 -25.11 15.08
N LYS A 297 -36.84 -23.78 15.11
CA LYS A 297 -37.25 -22.72 16.06
C LYS A 297 -37.30 -23.03 17.57
N HIS A 298 -36.52 -22.26 18.34
CA HIS A 298 -37.02 -21.03 18.97
C HIS A 298 -35.92 -19.98 19.05
#